data_AF-A0A699Q743-F1
#
_entry.id   AF-A0A699Q743-F1
#
_cell.length_a   1.000
_cell.length_b   1.000
_cell.length_c   1.000
_cell.angle_alpha   90.00
_cell.angle_beta   90.00
_cell.angle_gamma   90.00
#
_symmetry.space_group_name_H-M   'P 1'
#
loop_
_entity.id
_entity.type
_entity.pdbx_description
1 polymer ?
#
loop_
_entity_poly.entity_id
_entity_poly.type
_entity_poly.pdbx_seq_one_letter_code
_entity_poly.pdbx_strand_id
1 'polypeptide(L)'
;MVTTRNNPNDNVPNFEAMINAAVANLARTLISHGCQGFLAFVMDTSLESPNIENLSVIREFADVFPDELHGLPPAREIEFGIELILGAEPISKAPYRMEPVELKELKEQLQEMLENGFIRPSVLPWGSPVLFVNKKDGSMRLCIDYRELNRITIRNRYTLPRINDLFDQLQGAKYFSKIDLRSGYH
;
A
#
# COMPACT_ATOMS: atom_id res chain seq x y z
N MET A 1 -4.47 31.83 1.24
CA MET A 1 -3.40 30.92 0.78
C MET A 1 -3.48 29.71 1.68
N VAL A 2 -4.32 28.74 1.30
CA VAL A 2 -4.42 27.47 2.03
C VAL A 2 -3.39 26.55 1.39
N THR A 3 -2.32 26.24 2.12
CA THR A 3 -1.37 25.20 1.73
C THR A 3 -1.70 23.95 2.53
N THR A 4 -2.23 22.93 1.86
CA THR A 4 -2.19 21.55 2.36
C THR A 4 -1.46 20.69 1.33
N ARG A 5 -0.74 19.69 1.82
CA ARG A 5 0.32 18.95 1.12
C ARG A 5 -0.23 18.20 -0.10
N ASN A 6 0.34 18.46 -1.27
CA ASN A 6 0.13 17.69 -2.49
C ASN A 6 0.68 16.26 -2.36
N ASN A 7 -0.10 15.29 -2.79
CA ASN A 7 0.37 13.97 -3.20
C ASN A 7 0.95 14.09 -4.63
N PRO A 8 2.23 13.79 -4.89
CA PRO A 8 2.90 14.14 -6.15
C PRO A 8 2.52 13.29 -7.38
N ASN A 9 1.46 12.48 -7.34
CA ASN A 9 1.11 11.55 -8.42
C ASN A 9 -0.25 11.80 -9.10
N ASP A 10 -1.00 12.85 -8.72
CA ASP A 10 -2.25 13.16 -9.40
C ASP A 10 -1.99 14.12 -10.56
N ASN A 11 -1.82 13.58 -11.76
CA ASN A 11 -1.70 14.32 -13.02
C ASN A 11 -3.06 14.83 -13.56
N VAL A 12 -4.05 14.99 -12.67
CA VAL A 12 -5.34 15.62 -12.99
C VAL A 12 -5.29 17.03 -12.39
N PRO A 13 -5.57 18.11 -13.15
CA PRO A 13 -5.66 19.44 -12.56
C PRO A 13 -6.74 19.40 -11.48
N ASN A 14 -6.32 19.41 -10.22
CA ASN A 14 -7.25 19.45 -9.09
C ASN A 14 -8.14 20.70 -9.28
N PHE A 15 -9.46 20.51 -9.22
CA PHE A 15 -10.45 21.58 -9.36
C PHE A 15 -10.15 22.75 -8.39
N GLU A 16 -9.60 22.43 -7.21
CA GLU A 16 -9.12 23.42 -6.24
C GLU A 16 -7.89 24.21 -6.74
N ALA A 17 -6.96 23.58 -7.45
CA ALA A 17 -5.80 24.26 -8.01
C ALA A 17 -6.20 25.27 -9.08
N MET A 18 -7.24 24.98 -9.87
CA MET A 18 -7.83 25.90 -10.84
C MET A 18 -8.51 27.11 -10.16
N ILE A 19 -9.29 26.87 -9.11
CA ILE A 19 -9.94 27.94 -8.32
C ILE A 19 -8.88 28.82 -7.64
N ASN A 20 -7.87 28.22 -7.02
CA ASN A 20 -6.80 28.95 -6.34
C ASN A 20 -5.99 29.81 -7.31
N ALA A 21 -5.70 29.33 -8.52
CA ALA A 21 -5.00 30.10 -9.55
C ALA A 21 -5.85 31.30 -10.04
N ALA A 22 -7.15 31.10 -10.25
CA ALA A 22 -8.06 32.17 -10.67
C ALA A 22 -8.20 33.28 -9.61
N VAL A 23 -8.37 32.89 -8.34
CA VAL A 23 -8.46 33.84 -7.20
C VAL A 23 -7.13 34.57 -7.00
N ALA A 24 -5.99 33.89 -7.13
CA ALA A 24 -4.68 34.50 -7.01
C ALA A 24 -4.40 35.54 -8.10
N ASN A 25 -4.84 35.29 -9.34
CA ASN A 25 -4.70 36.23 -10.44
C ASN A 25 -5.58 37.46 -10.22
N LEU A 26 -6.84 37.28 -9.82
CA LEU A 26 -7.75 38.39 -9.50
C LEU A 26 -7.21 39.25 -8.35
N ALA A 27 -6.69 38.62 -7.29
CA ALA A 27 -6.10 39.34 -6.16
C ALA A 27 -4.88 40.18 -6.58
N ARG A 28 -4.00 39.66 -7.45
CA ARG A 28 -2.85 40.44 -7.98
C ARG A 28 -3.31 41.64 -8.79
N THR A 29 -4.33 41.49 -9.62
CA THR A 29 -4.89 42.59 -10.42
C THR A 29 -5.48 43.68 -9.52
N LEU A 30 -6.21 43.33 -8.46
CA LEU A 30 -6.79 44.34 -7.57
C LEU A 30 -5.70 45.07 -6.75
N ILE A 31 -4.67 44.35 -6.29
CA ILE A 31 -3.53 44.97 -5.58
C ILE A 31 -2.74 45.91 -6.49
N SER A 32 -2.56 45.57 -7.78
CA SER A 32 -1.86 46.45 -8.73
C SER A 32 -2.60 47.77 -9.03
N HIS A 33 -3.90 47.84 -8.70
CA HIS A 33 -4.71 49.06 -8.79
C HIS A 33 -4.77 49.84 -7.47
N GLY A 34 -3.91 49.51 -6.50
CA GLY A 34 -3.78 50.22 -5.22
C GLY A 34 -4.80 49.81 -4.15
N CYS A 35 -5.56 48.72 -4.37
CA CYS A 35 -6.47 48.20 -3.36
C CYS A 35 -5.70 47.48 -2.23
N GLN A 36 -6.13 47.70 -0.98
CA GLN A 36 -5.65 46.91 0.15
C GLN A 36 -6.33 45.53 0.14
N GLY A 37 -5.52 44.47 0.16
CA GLY A 37 -6.00 43.09 0.24
C GLY A 37 -5.85 42.55 1.66
N PHE A 38 -6.87 41.84 2.14
CA PHE A 38 -6.83 41.11 3.40
C PHE A 38 -6.88 39.60 3.14
N LEU A 39 -6.01 38.86 3.82
CA LEU A 39 -5.99 37.40 3.76
C LEU A 39 -6.85 36.86 4.92
N ALA A 40 -8.06 36.40 4.62
CA ALA A 40 -8.85 35.61 5.55
C ALA A 40 -8.62 34.13 5.23
N PHE A 41 -8.34 33.34 6.26
CA PHE A 41 -8.39 31.88 6.18
C PHE A 41 -9.45 31.40 7.16
N VAL A 42 -10.32 30.51 6.69
CA VAL A 42 -11.25 29.78 7.56
C VAL A 42 -10.57 28.45 7.83
N MET A 43 -10.17 28.23 9.09
CA MET A 43 -9.82 26.88 9.54
C MET A 43 -11.09 26.27 10.11
N ASP A 44 -11.53 25.17 9.52
CA ASP A 44 -12.53 24.34 10.18
C ASP A 44 -11.87 23.68 11.40
N THR A 45 -12.15 24.24 12.57
CA THR A 45 -11.68 23.70 13.86
C THR A 45 -12.53 22.52 14.34
N SER A 46 -13.59 22.15 13.61
CA SER A 46 -14.45 21.01 13.96
C SER A 46 -13.93 19.67 13.45
N LEU A 47 -12.80 19.65 12.73
CA LEU A 47 -12.10 18.44 12.34
C LEU A 47 -10.97 18.13 13.33
N GLU A 48 -11.32 17.91 14.61
CA GLU A 48 -10.72 16.74 15.23
C GLU A 48 -11.11 15.59 14.31
N SER A 49 -10.15 14.91 13.69
CA SER A 49 -10.43 13.69 12.93
C SER A 49 -11.35 12.84 13.81
N PRO A 50 -12.61 12.58 13.39
CA PRO A 50 -13.56 11.90 14.26
C PRO A 50 -12.88 10.65 14.74
N ASN A 51 -12.85 10.40 16.06
CA ASN A 51 -12.23 9.19 16.57
C ASN A 51 -12.96 8.00 15.93
N ILE A 52 -12.30 7.40 14.93
CA ILE A 52 -12.85 6.37 14.05
C ILE A 52 -13.29 5.17 14.90
N GLU A 53 -12.61 4.91 16.01
CA GLU A 53 -12.93 3.86 16.99
C GLU A 53 -14.31 4.04 17.67
N ASN A 54 -14.88 5.25 17.62
CA ASN A 54 -16.22 5.53 18.16
C ASN A 54 -17.35 5.30 17.15
N LEU A 55 -17.03 4.97 15.89
CA LEU A 55 -18.04 4.62 14.89
C LEU A 55 -18.66 3.26 15.22
N SER A 56 -19.99 3.19 15.24
CA SER A 56 -20.73 1.95 15.55
C SER A 56 -20.27 0.77 14.70
N VAL A 57 -20.02 1.00 13.40
CA VAL A 57 -19.57 -0.04 12.47
C VAL A 57 -18.19 -0.61 12.83
N ILE A 58 -17.28 0.19 13.37
CA ILE A 58 -15.93 -0.28 13.72
C ILE A 58 -15.97 -1.06 15.03
N ARG A 59 -16.81 -0.63 15.97
CA ARG A 59 -17.06 -1.38 17.20
C ARG A 59 -17.76 -2.71 16.93
N GLU A 60 -18.66 -2.75 15.96
CA GLU A 60 -19.36 -3.97 15.53
C GLU A 60 -18.41 -4.99 14.89
N PHE A 61 -17.46 -4.52 14.08
CA PHE A 61 -16.46 -5.35 13.37
C PHE A 61 -15.05 -5.21 13.95
N ALA A 62 -14.93 -5.07 15.27
CA ALA A 62 -13.64 -4.83 15.93
C ALA A 62 -12.63 -5.97 15.69
N ASP A 63 -13.12 -7.19 15.44
CA ASP A 63 -12.33 -8.37 15.07
C ASP A 63 -11.67 -8.27 13.69
N VAL A 64 -12.20 -7.44 12.79
CA VAL A 64 -11.65 -7.19 11.44
C VAL A 64 -10.59 -6.09 11.44
N PHE A 65 -10.53 -5.28 12.51
CA PHE A 65 -9.58 -4.16 12.65
C PHE A 65 -8.60 -4.36 13.82
N PRO A 66 -7.84 -5.46 13.91
CA PRO A 66 -6.88 -5.66 14.99
C PRO A 66 -5.63 -4.79 14.80
N ASP A 67 -5.03 -4.38 15.92
CA ASP A 67 -3.76 -3.65 15.93
C ASP A 67 -2.59 -4.49 15.41
N GLU A 68 -2.67 -5.82 15.57
CA GLU A 68 -1.68 -6.79 15.12
C GLU A 68 -2.35 -7.99 14.44
N LEU A 69 -1.72 -8.50 13.38
CA LEU A 69 -2.17 -9.69 12.66
C LEU A 69 -1.28 -10.87 13.05
N HIS A 70 -1.83 -11.79 13.84
CA HIS A 70 -1.11 -12.99 14.27
C HIS A 70 -1.59 -14.21 13.49
N GLY A 71 -0.64 -15.04 13.05
CA GLY A 71 -0.96 -16.32 12.45
C GLY A 71 -1.40 -16.24 10.99
N LEU A 72 -1.58 -17.43 10.42
CA LEU A 72 -2.20 -17.59 9.11
C LEU A 72 -3.72 -17.39 9.20
N PRO A 73 -4.36 -16.96 8.10
CA PRO A 73 -5.82 -16.91 8.05
C PRO A 73 -6.42 -18.32 8.29
N PRO A 74 -7.68 -18.39 8.75
CA PRO A 74 -8.40 -19.65 8.85
C PRO A 74 -8.38 -20.42 7.53
N ALA A 75 -8.35 -21.75 7.61
CA ALA A 75 -8.41 -22.61 6.42
C ALA A 75 -9.63 -22.27 5.57
N ARG A 76 -9.42 -22.17 4.24
CA ARG A 76 -10.47 -21.86 3.26
C ARG A 76 -10.61 -23.03 2.28
N GLU A 77 -11.75 -23.13 1.62
CA GLU A 77 -12.00 -24.16 0.60
C GLU A 77 -11.05 -24.06 -0.61
N ILE A 78 -10.55 -22.85 -0.88
CA ILE A 78 -9.65 -22.56 -1.99
C ILE A 78 -8.25 -22.32 -1.42
N GLU A 79 -7.32 -23.21 -1.77
CA GLU A 79 -5.89 -23.02 -1.52
C GLU A 79 -5.22 -22.32 -2.70
N PHE A 80 -4.21 -21.50 -2.40
CA PHE A 80 -3.42 -20.85 -3.44
C PHE A 80 -2.31 -21.79 -3.92
N GLY A 81 -2.54 -22.43 -5.07
CA GLY A 81 -1.55 -23.28 -5.75
C GLY A 81 -0.62 -22.48 -6.65
N ILE A 82 0.69 -22.78 -6.60
CA ILE A 82 1.67 -22.30 -7.58
C ILE A 82 1.90 -23.41 -8.60
N GLU A 83 1.21 -23.32 -9.74
CA GLU A 83 1.37 -24.28 -10.84
C GLU A 83 2.65 -24.02 -11.62
N LEU A 84 3.43 -25.06 -11.87
CA LEU A 84 4.66 -25.00 -12.67
C LEU A 84 4.45 -25.65 -14.04
N ILE A 85 5.22 -25.22 -15.03
CA ILE A 85 5.26 -25.88 -16.34
C ILE A 85 5.65 -27.36 -16.18
N LEU A 86 5.11 -28.21 -17.06
CA LEU A 86 5.39 -29.65 -17.03
C LEU A 86 6.90 -29.90 -17.18
N GLY A 87 7.46 -30.72 -16.29
CA GLY A 87 8.89 -31.05 -16.30
C GLY A 87 9.81 -29.98 -15.70
N ALA A 88 9.26 -28.99 -14.98
CA ALA A 88 10.09 -28.04 -14.25
C ALA A 88 10.96 -28.73 -13.18
N GLU A 89 12.26 -28.46 -13.21
CA GLU A 89 13.21 -28.92 -12.20
C GLU A 89 13.32 -27.91 -11.04
N PRO A 90 13.70 -28.36 -9.83
CA PRO A 90 13.93 -27.47 -8.71
C PRO A 90 14.99 -26.41 -8.98
N ILE A 91 14.68 -25.18 -8.59
CA ILE A 91 15.59 -24.04 -8.70
C ILE A 91 16.20 -23.77 -7.33
N SER A 92 17.52 -23.86 -7.22
CA SER A 92 18.26 -23.56 -6.00
C SER A 92 19.41 -22.60 -6.29
N LYS A 93 19.24 -21.35 -5.85
CA LYS A 93 20.23 -20.29 -6.01
C LYS A 93 20.96 -20.02 -4.72
N ALA A 94 22.27 -19.80 -4.84
CA ALA A 94 23.08 -19.35 -3.72
C ALA A 94 22.58 -17.99 -3.18
N PRO A 95 22.55 -17.80 -1.86
CA PRO A 95 22.27 -16.49 -1.26
C PRO A 95 23.24 -15.43 -1.76
N TYR A 96 22.75 -14.19 -1.91
CA TYR A 96 23.62 -13.06 -2.19
C TYR A 96 24.53 -12.75 -0.99
N ARG A 97 25.68 -12.13 -1.27
CA ARG A 97 26.55 -11.61 -0.21
C ARG A 97 25.83 -10.48 0.52
N MET A 98 25.84 -10.53 1.85
CA MET A 98 25.23 -9.54 2.73
C MET A 98 26.26 -8.94 3.67
N GLU A 99 26.08 -7.67 3.99
CA GLU A 99 26.84 -6.99 5.04
C GLU A 99 26.35 -7.42 6.44
N PRO A 100 27.15 -7.25 7.50
CA PRO A 100 26.76 -7.69 8.85
C PRO A 100 25.43 -7.11 9.36
N VAL A 101 25.12 -5.87 8.97
CA VAL A 101 23.87 -5.19 9.33
C VAL A 101 22.66 -5.85 8.64
N GLU A 102 22.78 -6.18 7.35
CA GLU A 102 21.74 -6.89 6.60
C GLU A 102 21.53 -8.31 7.14
N LEU A 103 22.61 -9.00 7.52
CA LEU A 103 22.51 -10.33 8.09
C LEU A 103 21.81 -10.34 9.46
N LYS A 104 22.02 -9.29 10.26
CA LYS A 104 21.29 -9.10 11.52
C LYS A 104 19.80 -8.89 11.25
N GLU A 105 19.48 -7.96 10.35
CA GLU A 105 18.10 -7.67 9.94
C GLU A 105 17.39 -8.92 9.40
N LEU A 106 18.08 -9.72 8.57
CA LEU A 106 17.55 -10.96 8.02
C LEU A 106 17.11 -11.92 9.13
N LYS A 107 17.94 -12.08 10.16
CA LYS A 107 17.62 -12.96 11.28
C LYS A 107 16.42 -12.47 12.08
N GLU A 108 16.34 -11.17 12.32
CA GLU A 108 15.24 -10.54 13.06
C GLU A 108 13.91 -10.72 12.31
N GLN A 109 13.86 -10.38 11.01
CA GLN A 109 12.64 -10.55 10.21
C GLN A 109 12.25 -12.03 10.02
N LEU A 110 13.21 -12.94 9.82
CA LEU A 110 12.90 -14.38 9.73
C LEU A 110 12.33 -14.92 11.04
N GLN A 111 12.86 -14.49 12.18
CA GLN A 111 12.37 -14.90 13.49
C GLN A 111 10.93 -14.42 13.71
N GLU A 112 10.63 -13.17 13.38
CA GLU A 112 9.27 -12.63 13.43
C GLU A 112 8.30 -13.41 12.52
N MET A 113 8.71 -13.72 11.28
CA MET A 113 7.88 -14.51 10.36
C MET A 113 7.66 -15.95 10.84
N LEU A 114 8.63 -16.55 11.55
CA LEU A 114 8.51 -17.88 12.16
C LEU A 114 7.54 -17.84 13.35
N GLU A 115 7.68 -16.85 14.23
CA GLU A 115 6.81 -16.66 15.40
C GLU A 115 5.35 -16.38 14.99
N ASN A 116 5.16 -15.59 13.94
CA ASN A 116 3.85 -15.34 13.35
C ASN A 116 3.31 -16.53 12.53
N GLY A 117 4.09 -17.58 12.30
CA GLY A 117 3.67 -18.76 11.55
C GLY A 117 3.54 -18.57 10.04
N PHE A 118 4.06 -17.47 9.48
CA PHE A 118 4.05 -17.21 8.04
C PHE A 118 5.01 -18.12 7.26
N ILE A 119 6.09 -18.56 7.92
CA ILE A 119 7.08 -19.47 7.33
C ILE A 119 7.40 -20.62 8.28
N ARG A 120 8.03 -21.67 7.75
CA ARG A 120 8.57 -22.79 8.51
C ARG A 120 9.88 -23.28 7.90
N PRO A 121 10.77 -23.92 8.68
CA PRO A 121 11.94 -24.60 8.13
C PRO A 121 11.53 -25.64 7.09
N SER A 122 12.31 -25.74 6.02
CA SER A 122 12.05 -26.64 4.90
C SER A 122 13.36 -27.23 4.40
N VAL A 123 13.30 -28.46 3.88
CA VAL A 123 14.41 -29.20 3.28
C VAL A 123 14.17 -29.48 1.78
N LEU A 124 13.30 -28.69 1.16
CA LEU A 124 12.98 -28.81 -0.25
C LEU A 124 14.20 -28.46 -1.13
N PRO A 125 14.33 -29.06 -2.32
CA PRO A 125 15.40 -28.75 -3.28
C PRO A 125 15.25 -27.37 -3.95
N TRP A 126 14.35 -26.52 -3.43
CA TRP A 126 14.02 -25.20 -3.94
C TRP A 126 14.64 -24.13 -3.04
N GLY A 127 15.28 -23.13 -3.64
CA GLY A 127 15.91 -22.04 -2.92
C GLY A 127 15.97 -20.77 -3.76
N SER A 128 15.38 -19.69 -3.25
CA SER A 128 15.47 -18.35 -3.84
C SER A 128 16.26 -17.44 -2.91
N PRO A 129 17.18 -16.60 -3.42
CA PRO A 129 17.97 -15.73 -2.59
C PRO A 129 17.13 -14.56 -2.09
N VAL A 130 17.53 -14.01 -0.95
CA VAL A 130 16.92 -12.81 -0.34
C VAL A 130 17.80 -11.61 -0.64
N LEU A 131 17.16 -10.45 -0.82
CA LEU A 131 17.79 -9.15 -0.95
C LEU A 131 17.01 -8.09 -0.15
N PHE A 132 17.69 -7.02 0.25
CA PHE A 132 17.07 -5.90 0.93
C PHE A 132 16.86 -4.71 0.02
N VAL A 133 15.74 -4.01 0.21
CA VAL A 133 15.45 -2.73 -0.43
C VAL A 133 15.18 -1.69 0.65
N ASN A 134 15.84 -0.55 0.56
CA ASN A 134 15.62 0.55 1.50
C ASN A 134 14.26 1.20 1.25
N LYS A 135 13.45 1.28 2.30
CA LYS A 135 12.24 2.11 2.32
C LYS A 135 12.63 3.58 2.54
N LYS A 136 11.68 4.48 2.26
CA LYS A 136 11.86 5.93 2.45
C LYS A 136 12.08 6.32 3.92
N ASP A 137 11.59 5.51 4.85
CA ASP A 137 11.75 5.69 6.30
C ASP A 137 13.12 5.22 6.83
N GLY A 138 13.98 4.67 5.97
CA GLY A 138 15.29 4.12 6.33
C GLY A 138 15.26 2.66 6.77
N SER A 139 14.08 2.04 6.92
CA SER A 139 13.96 0.61 7.21
C SER A 139 14.27 -0.25 5.98
N MET A 140 14.74 -1.47 6.21
CA MET A 140 15.02 -2.44 5.15
C MET A 140 13.81 -3.35 4.91
N ARG A 141 13.41 -3.51 3.66
CA ARG A 141 12.37 -4.47 3.25
C ARG A 141 13.03 -5.74 2.74
N LEU A 142 12.77 -6.86 3.40
CA LEU A 142 13.14 -8.18 2.92
C LEU A 142 12.37 -8.50 1.64
N CYS A 143 13.09 -8.88 0.57
CA CYS A 143 12.54 -9.26 -0.71
C CYS A 143 13.13 -10.59 -1.16
N ILE A 144 12.27 -11.55 -1.50
CA ILE A 144 12.69 -12.84 -2.03
C ILE A 144 12.72 -12.74 -3.56
N ASP A 145 13.85 -13.12 -4.17
CA ASP A 145 14.04 -13.06 -5.61
C ASP A 145 13.41 -14.27 -6.31
N TYR A 146 12.09 -14.21 -6.50
CA TYR A 146 11.34 -15.24 -7.22
C TYR A 146 11.47 -15.15 -8.75
N ARG A 147 12.38 -14.35 -9.32
CA ARG A 147 12.43 -14.15 -10.78
C ARG A 147 12.56 -15.44 -11.58
N GLU A 148 13.31 -16.41 -11.08
CA GLU A 148 13.47 -17.70 -11.75
C GLU A 148 12.27 -18.63 -11.54
N LEU A 149 11.73 -18.69 -10.33
CA LEU A 149 10.48 -19.40 -10.06
C LEU A 149 9.34 -18.86 -10.96
N ASN A 150 9.17 -17.54 -11.01
CA ASN A 150 8.15 -16.87 -11.81
C ASN A 150 8.27 -17.13 -13.33
N ARG A 151 9.45 -17.55 -13.84
CA ARG A 151 9.62 -17.90 -15.26
C ARG A 151 9.02 -19.27 -15.59
N ILE A 152 9.04 -20.18 -14.63
CA ILE A 152 8.54 -21.55 -14.77
C ILE A 152 7.13 -21.73 -14.18
N THR A 153 6.60 -20.72 -13.48
CA THR A 153 5.22 -20.68 -13.02
C THR A 153 4.26 -20.42 -14.18
N ILE A 154 3.19 -21.22 -14.26
CA ILE A 154 2.08 -20.99 -15.18
C ILE A 154 1.35 -19.72 -14.76
N ARG A 155 1.26 -18.75 -15.68
CA ARG A 155 0.62 -17.46 -15.37
C ARG A 155 -0.89 -17.64 -15.24
N ASN A 156 -1.41 -17.40 -14.04
CA ASN A 156 -2.85 -17.23 -13.83
C ASN A 156 -3.31 -15.94 -14.54
N ARG A 157 -4.05 -16.08 -15.65
CA ARG A 157 -4.55 -14.95 -16.45
C ARG A 157 -5.88 -14.44 -15.91
N TYR A 158 -5.92 -14.07 -14.64
CA TYR A 158 -7.06 -13.36 -14.10
C TYR A 158 -7.10 -11.94 -14.67
N THR A 159 -8.16 -11.60 -15.38
CA THR A 159 -8.31 -10.26 -15.98
C THR A 159 -8.72 -9.27 -14.92
N LEU A 160 -7.79 -8.39 -14.53
CA LEU A 160 -8.14 -7.24 -13.69
C LEU A 160 -9.04 -6.28 -14.49
N PRO A 161 -10.13 -5.77 -13.89
CA PRO A 161 -11.00 -4.79 -14.54
C PRO A 161 -10.22 -3.51 -14.85
N ARG A 162 -10.62 -2.79 -15.91
CA ARG A 162 -10.00 -1.49 -16.21
C ARG A 162 -10.52 -0.46 -15.23
N ILE A 163 -9.69 0.54 -14.95
CA ILE A 163 -10.05 1.60 -14.00
C ILE A 163 -11.29 2.40 -14.43
N ASN A 164 -11.47 2.64 -15.74
CA ASN A 164 -12.65 3.32 -16.26
C ASN A 164 -13.91 2.49 -16.04
N ASP A 165 -13.84 1.17 -16.30
CA ASP A 165 -14.96 0.26 -16.07
C ASP A 165 -15.38 0.28 -14.58
N LEU A 166 -14.42 0.38 -13.66
CA LEU A 166 -14.70 0.54 -12.23
C LEU A 166 -15.35 1.91 -11.91
N PHE A 167 -14.90 3.00 -12.53
CA PHE A 167 -15.52 4.32 -12.31
C PHE A 167 -16.93 4.42 -12.86
N ASP A 168 -17.20 3.81 -14.01
CA ASP A 168 -18.54 3.75 -14.60
C ASP A 168 -19.52 3.03 -13.67
N GLN A 169 -19.06 1.95 -13.00
CA GLN A 169 -19.86 1.25 -11.99
C GLN A 169 -20.17 2.09 -10.75
N LEU A 170 -19.34 3.08 -10.43
CA LEU A 170 -19.51 3.99 -9.30
C LEU A 170 -20.41 5.19 -9.64
N GLN A 171 -20.85 5.33 -10.89
CA GLN A 171 -21.69 6.45 -11.30
C GLN A 171 -23.00 6.51 -10.51
N GLY A 172 -23.32 7.70 -10.00
CA GLY A 172 -24.55 7.94 -9.22
C GLY A 172 -24.45 7.60 -7.73
N ALA A 173 -23.35 6.97 -7.29
CA ALA A 173 -23.05 6.84 -5.87
C ALA A 173 -22.75 8.21 -5.26
N LYS A 174 -23.30 8.46 -4.07
CA LYS A 174 -23.13 9.74 -3.33
C LYS A 174 -22.12 9.65 -2.20
N TYR A 175 -21.83 8.44 -1.73
CA TYR A 175 -20.96 8.16 -0.60
C TYR A 175 -20.03 7.00 -0.97
N PHE A 176 -18.77 7.12 -0.60
CA PHE A 176 -17.74 6.12 -0.86
C PHE A 176 -17.02 5.78 0.45
N SER A 177 -16.69 4.51 0.61
CA SER A 177 -15.78 4.02 1.63
C SER A 177 -14.66 3.23 0.97
N LYS A 178 -13.46 3.29 1.54
CA LYS A 178 -12.30 2.51 1.08
C LYS A 178 -11.81 1.68 2.25
N ILE A 179 -11.61 0.39 2.00
CA ILE A 179 -10.98 -0.54 2.94
C ILE A 179 -9.63 -0.92 2.34
N ASP A 180 -8.58 -0.85 3.15
CA ASP A 180 -7.24 -1.30 2.79
C ASP A 180 -6.89 -2.51 3.63
N LEU A 181 -6.48 -3.61 2.99
CA LEU A 181 -6.10 -4.82 3.68
C LEU A 181 -4.64 -4.70 4.14
N ARG A 182 -4.43 -4.62 5.46
CA ARG A 182 -3.08 -4.66 6.03
C ARG A 182 -2.47 -6.02 5.75
N SER A 183 -1.26 -6.02 5.17
CA SER A 183 -0.53 -7.25 4.86
C SER A 183 -1.31 -8.28 4.02
N GLY A 184 -2.23 -7.88 3.14
CA GLY A 184 -3.19 -8.81 2.49
C GLY A 184 -2.63 -9.98 1.65
N TYR A 185 -1.31 -10.14 1.55
CA TYR A 185 -0.66 -11.35 1.01
C TYR A 185 -0.36 -12.42 2.08
N HIS A 186 -0.34 -12.05 3.35
CA HIS A 186 -0.08 -12.91 4.51
C HIS A 186 -1.39 -13.18 5.24
#